data_AF-A0A329RRU8-F1
#
_entry.id   AF-A0A329RRU8-F1
#
_cell.length_a   1.000
_cell.length_b   1.000
_cell.length_c   1.000
_cell.angle_alpha   90.00
_cell.angle_beta   90.00
_cell.angle_gamma   90.00
#
_symmetry.space_group_name_H-M   'P 1'
#
loop_
_entity.id
_entity.type
_entity.pdbx_description
1 polymer ?
#
loop_
_entity_poly.entity_id
_entity_poly.type
_entity_poly.pdbx_seq_one_letter_code
_entity_poly.pdbx_strand_id
1 'polypeptide(L)'
;MCPVRAAWALASDSAKIKTAGNAPICQVQDGSANSAAEVTKRTIANATRCEEDISKFGAHSLRSGGATALLAAGSSETTVKLHGRWESDCFQRYIDIDRTTSRNLPTQMLDE
;
A
#
# COMPACT_ATOMS: atom_id res chain seq x y z
N MET A 1 6.40 -2.17 -6.91
CA MET A 1 6.24 -3.64 -6.81
C MET A 1 4.86 -4.00 -7.34
N CYS A 2 4.70 -4.95 -8.26
CA CYS A 2 3.38 -5.34 -8.78
C CYS A 2 2.60 -6.12 -7.69
N PRO A 3 1.39 -5.68 -7.28
CA PRO A 3 0.65 -6.31 -6.19
C PRO A 3 0.25 -7.76 -6.49
N VAL A 4 0.00 -8.10 -7.76
CA VAL A 4 -0.30 -9.48 -8.19
C VAL A 4 0.91 -10.39 -7.96
N ARG A 5 2.12 -9.93 -8.33
CA ARG A 5 3.36 -10.69 -8.09
C ARG A 5 3.65 -10.85 -6.60
N ALA A 6 3.41 -9.80 -5.81
CA ALA A 6 3.57 -9.86 -4.37
C ALA A 6 2.59 -10.87 -3.73
N ALA A 7 1.31 -10.83 -4.12
CA ALA A 7 0.31 -11.79 -3.65
C ALA A 7 0.66 -13.23 -4.07
N TRP A 8 1.14 -13.43 -5.30
CA TRP A 8 1.56 -14.74 -5.78
C TRP A 8 2.79 -15.27 -5.03
N ALA A 9 3.76 -14.41 -4.72
CA ALA A 9 4.92 -14.78 -3.90
C ALA A 9 4.48 -15.21 -2.50
N LEU A 10 3.59 -14.43 -1.86
CA LEU A 10 3.03 -14.77 -0.55
C LEU A 10 2.28 -16.11 -0.57
N ALA A 11 1.43 -16.34 -1.58
CA ALA A 11 0.72 -17.59 -1.74
C ALA A 11 1.69 -18.78 -1.95
N SER A 12 2.70 -18.61 -2.81
CA SER A 12 3.71 -19.63 -3.09
C SER A 12 4.55 -19.97 -1.85
N ASP A 13 4.92 -18.98 -1.05
CA ASP A 13 5.67 -19.19 0.19
C ASP A 13 4.80 -19.83 1.28
N SER A 14 3.53 -19.43 1.36
CA SER A 14 2.57 -20.07 2.27
C SER A 14 2.33 -21.55 1.93
N ALA A 15 2.43 -21.96 0.66
CA ALA A 15 2.33 -23.36 0.26
C ALA A 15 3.57 -24.20 0.65
N LYS A 16 4.76 -23.57 0.69
CA LYS A 16 6.01 -24.24 1.11
C LYS A 16 6.04 -24.49 2.62
N ILE A 17 5.51 -23.54 3.38
CA ILE A 17 5.33 -23.65 4.83
C ILE A 17 4.04 -24.46 4.99
N LYS A 18 4.10 -25.80 5.16
CA LYS A 18 2.94 -26.71 5.22
C LYS A 18 1.81 -26.21 6.15
N THR A 19 0.98 -25.33 5.63
CA THR A 19 -0.06 -24.63 6.36
C THR A 19 -1.36 -25.40 6.22
N ALA A 20 -2.21 -25.35 7.25
CA ALA A 20 -3.54 -25.91 7.14
C ALA A 20 -4.30 -25.21 5.99
N GLY A 21 -5.19 -25.93 5.30
CA GLY A 21 -5.87 -25.42 4.08
C GLY A 21 -6.71 -24.15 4.27
N ASN A 22 -6.94 -23.71 5.50
CA ASN A 22 -7.65 -22.47 5.84
C ASN A 22 -6.78 -21.48 6.65
N ALA A 23 -5.46 -21.65 6.62
CA ALA A 23 -4.54 -20.77 7.33
C ALA A 23 -4.43 -19.41 6.63
N PRO A 24 -4.22 -18.31 7.39
CA PRO A 24 -3.94 -17.00 6.81
C PRO A 24 -2.66 -17.03 5.96
N ILE A 25 -2.71 -16.48 4.75
CA ILE A 25 -1.51 -16.33 3.89
C ILE A 25 -0.43 -15.50 4.61
N CYS A 26 -0.84 -14.45 5.32
CA CYS A 26 0.05 -13.59 6.11
C CYS A 26 0.01 -14.01 7.59
N GLN A 27 0.68 -15.11 7.93
CA GLN A 27 0.77 -15.62 9.30
C GLN A 27 2.09 -15.26 9.99
N VAL A 28 2.06 -15.24 11.32
CA VAL A 28 3.26 -15.27 12.17
C VAL A 28 3.72 -16.73 12.39
N GLN A 29 4.88 -16.93 13.03
CA GLN A 29 5.49 -18.27 13.18
C GLN A 29 4.61 -19.28 13.94
N ASP A 30 3.72 -18.81 14.80
CA ASP A 30 2.76 -19.65 15.54
C ASP A 30 1.53 -20.07 14.71
N GLY A 31 1.44 -19.65 13.43
CA GLY A 31 0.33 -19.94 12.53
C GLY A 31 -0.87 -19.00 12.66
N SER A 32 -0.85 -18.05 13.58
CA SER A 32 -1.90 -17.03 13.71
C SER A 32 -1.78 -15.92 12.67
N ALA A 33 -2.89 -15.25 12.39
CA ALA A 33 -2.91 -14.11 11.48
C ALA A 33 -2.08 -12.94 12.02
N ASN A 34 -1.37 -12.23 11.14
CA ASN A 34 -0.70 -10.99 11.54
C ASN A 34 -1.71 -9.95 12.04
N SER A 35 -1.48 -9.45 13.25
CA SER A 35 -2.30 -8.38 13.82
C SER A 35 -1.99 -7.04 13.16
N ALA A 36 -2.98 -6.14 13.14
CA ALA A 36 -2.78 -4.76 12.66
C ALA A 36 -1.70 -4.01 13.48
N ALA A 37 -1.54 -4.35 14.75
CA ALA A 37 -0.49 -3.82 15.61
C ALA A 37 0.90 -4.26 15.15
N GLU A 38 1.08 -5.55 14.81
CA GLU A 38 2.35 -6.07 14.29
C GLU A 38 2.67 -5.48 12.91
N VAL A 39 1.69 -5.33 12.03
CA VAL A 39 1.85 -4.64 10.74
C VAL A 39 2.31 -3.19 10.98
N THR A 40 1.63 -2.47 11.87
CA THR A 40 2.00 -1.08 12.21
C THR A 40 3.42 -0.98 12.74
N LYS A 41 3.80 -1.85 13.69
CA LYS A 41 5.15 -1.92 14.24
C LYS A 41 6.20 -2.12 13.16
N ARG A 42 5.97 -3.05 12.22
CA ARG A 42 6.88 -3.31 11.09
C ARG A 42 6.95 -2.13 10.12
N THR A 43 5.83 -1.49 9.83
CA THR A 43 5.79 -0.30 8.97
C THR A 43 6.61 0.84 9.59
N ILE A 44 6.44 1.11 10.89
CA ILE A 44 7.22 2.13 11.60
C ILE A 44 8.70 1.78 11.59
N ALA A 45 9.07 0.53 11.88
CA ALA A 45 10.47 0.10 11.85
C ALA A 45 11.12 0.29 10.47
N ASN A 46 10.38 0.04 9.38
CA ASN A 46 10.87 0.31 8.03
C ASN A 46 10.97 1.81 7.73
N ALA A 47 9.98 2.61 8.15
CA ALA A 47 10.04 4.07 8.00
C ALA A 47 11.27 4.66 8.71
N THR A 48 11.58 4.19 9.93
CA THR A 48 12.81 4.57 10.65
C THR A 48 14.07 4.23 9.86
N ARG A 49 14.13 3.05 9.24
CA ARG A 49 15.28 2.62 8.42
C ARG A 49 15.43 3.44 7.14
N CYS A 50 14.35 4.03 6.65
CA CYS A 50 14.34 4.92 5.50
C CYS A 50 14.52 6.41 5.88
N GLU A 51 14.77 6.73 7.15
CA GLU A 51 14.91 8.10 7.66
C GLU A 51 13.65 8.97 7.43
N GLU A 52 12.49 8.33 7.42
CA GLU A 52 11.20 8.98 7.24
C GLU A 52 10.58 9.45 8.58
N ASP A 53 9.69 10.43 8.52
CA ASP A 53 8.92 10.88 9.68
C ASP A 53 7.90 9.83 10.11
N ILE A 54 8.27 9.03 11.12
CA ILE A 54 7.47 7.92 11.64
C ILE A 54 6.05 8.31 12.08
N SER A 55 5.79 9.58 12.41
CA SER A 55 4.46 10.04 12.83
C SER A 55 3.41 9.92 11.71
N LYS A 56 3.87 9.82 10.46
CA LYS A 56 3.03 9.65 9.27
C LYS A 56 2.72 8.19 8.93
N PHE A 57 3.31 7.23 9.65
CA PHE A 57 3.27 5.82 9.27
C PHE A 57 2.46 4.97 10.25
N GLY A 58 1.62 4.10 9.69
CA GLY A 58 0.89 3.07 10.41
C GLY A 58 0.25 2.07 9.45
N ALA A 59 -0.58 1.15 9.94
CA ALA A 59 -1.26 0.20 9.04
C ALA A 59 -2.11 0.91 7.96
N HIS A 60 -2.75 2.03 8.32
CA HIS A 60 -3.61 2.79 7.39
C HIS A 60 -2.83 3.63 6.38
N SER A 61 -1.61 4.07 6.71
CA SER A 61 -0.81 4.88 5.79
C SER A 61 -0.44 4.10 4.52
N LEU A 62 -0.35 2.76 4.60
CA LEU A 62 -0.17 1.88 3.44
C LEU A 62 -1.32 2.01 2.44
N ARG A 63 -2.55 2.23 2.92
CA ARG A 63 -3.74 2.41 2.06
C ARG A 63 -3.67 3.75 1.33
N SER A 64 -3.36 4.83 2.03
CA SER A 64 -3.18 6.16 1.42
C SER A 64 -2.02 6.18 0.43
N GLY A 65 -0.87 5.60 0.81
CA GLY A 65 0.29 5.48 -0.05
C GLY A 65 0.02 4.64 -1.31
N GLY A 66 -0.75 3.55 -1.18
CA GLY A 66 -1.17 2.75 -2.33
C GLY A 66 -2.08 3.51 -3.30
N ALA A 67 -3.04 4.27 -2.78
CA ALA A 67 -3.92 5.12 -3.59
C ALA A 67 -3.13 6.17 -4.37
N THR A 68 -2.23 6.86 -3.66
CA THR A 68 -1.31 7.86 -4.20
C THR A 68 -0.42 7.27 -5.29
N ALA A 69 0.19 6.10 -5.03
CA ALA A 69 1.07 5.44 -5.98
C ALA A 69 0.34 4.99 -7.26
N LEU A 70 -0.92 4.54 -7.15
CA LEU A 70 -1.73 4.19 -8.32
C LEU A 70 -2.03 5.40 -9.19
N LEU A 71 -2.40 6.53 -8.58
CA LEU A 71 -2.66 7.78 -9.31
C LEU A 71 -1.38 8.31 -9.96
N ALA A 72 -0.26 8.34 -9.23
CA ALA A 72 1.04 8.75 -9.76
C ALA A 72 1.53 7.85 -10.90
N ALA A 73 1.11 6.59 -10.94
CA ALA A 73 1.37 5.66 -12.04
C ALA A 73 0.42 5.84 -13.24
N GLY A 74 -0.46 6.85 -13.23
CA GLY A 74 -1.39 7.15 -14.32
C GLY A 74 -2.69 6.34 -14.30
N SER A 75 -3.01 5.65 -13.19
CA SER A 75 -4.31 4.97 -13.06
C SER A 75 -5.44 5.99 -13.00
N SER A 76 -6.58 5.69 -13.62
CA SER A 76 -7.76 6.55 -13.53
C SER A 76 -8.30 6.62 -12.09
N GLU A 77 -8.96 7.72 -11.74
CA GLU A 77 -9.66 7.86 -10.46
C GLU A 77 -10.67 6.74 -10.22
N THR A 78 -11.40 6.31 -11.27
CA THR A 78 -12.33 5.17 -11.19
C THR A 78 -11.60 3.88 -10.83
N THR A 79 -10.43 3.62 -11.41
CA THR A 79 -9.60 2.47 -11.08
C THR A 79 -9.14 2.52 -9.62
N VAL A 80 -8.68 3.66 -9.13
CA VAL A 80 -8.27 3.85 -7.73
C VAL A 80 -9.45 3.61 -6.79
N LYS A 81 -10.62 4.23 -7.07
CA LYS A 81 -11.85 4.09 -6.30
C LYS A 81 -12.30 2.63 -6.17
N LEU A 82 -12.37 1.92 -7.29
CA LEU A 82 -12.76 0.51 -7.33
C LEU A 82 -11.73 -0.39 -6.65
N HIS A 83 -10.43 -0.14 -6.87
CA HIS A 83 -9.37 -0.94 -6.26
C HIS A 83 -9.37 -0.84 -4.74
N GLY A 84 -9.54 0.36 -4.19
CA GLY A 84 -9.65 0.54 -2.74
C GLY A 84 -11.02 0.17 -2.16
N ARG A 85 -12.02 -0.17 -2.99
CA ARG A 85 -13.39 -0.46 -2.58
C ARG A 85 -14.06 0.71 -1.85
N TRP A 86 -13.85 1.92 -2.35
CA TRP A 86 -14.54 3.11 -1.85
C TRP A 86 -15.88 3.29 -2.57
N GLU A 87 -16.93 3.51 -1.78
CA GLU A 87 -18.28 3.72 -2.28
C GLU A 87 -18.48 5.15 -2.83
N SER A 88 -17.91 6.13 -2.13
CA SER A 88 -17.97 7.55 -2.49
C SER A 88 -16.59 8.09 -2.86
N ASP A 89 -16.54 9.38 -3.20
CA ASP A 89 -15.29 10.07 -3.56
C ASP A 89 -14.42 10.41 -2.33
N CYS A 90 -14.74 9.81 -1.17
CA CYS A 90 -13.95 9.93 0.06
C CYS A 90 -12.49 9.46 -0.08
N PHE A 91 -12.18 8.67 -1.12
CA PHE A 91 -10.82 8.24 -1.44
C PHE A 91 -9.90 9.40 -1.82
N GLN A 92 -10.43 10.52 -2.32
CA GLN A 92 -9.61 11.69 -2.67
C GLN A 92 -8.83 12.23 -1.45
N ARG A 93 -9.40 12.12 -0.24
CA ARG A 93 -8.71 12.49 1.02
C ARG A 93 -7.52 11.59 1.38
N TYR A 94 -7.40 10.45 0.70
CA TYR A 94 -6.31 9.49 0.90
C TYR A 94 -5.16 9.70 -0.08
N ILE A 95 -5.31 10.63 -1.02
CA ILE A 95 -4.31 10.92 -2.04
C ILE A 95 -3.50 12.11 -1.55
N ASP A 96 -2.19 11.90 -1.41
CA ASP A 96 -1.24 12.97 -1.10
C ASP A 96 -0.41 13.24 -2.36
N ILE A 97 -0.38 14.49 -2.81
CA ILE A 97 0.39 14.84 -4.01
C ILE A 97 1.86 14.87 -3.59
N ASP A 98 2.62 13.85 -4.00
CA ASP A 98 4.04 13.78 -3.70
C ASP A 98 4.80 14.97 -4.33
N ARG A 99 5.93 15.33 -3.71
CA ARG A 99 6.79 16.46 -4.12
C ARG A 99 7.24 16.36 -5.59
N THR A 100 7.37 15.17 -6.14
CA THR A 100 7.73 14.87 -7.54
C THR A 100 6.58 15.19 -8.48
N THR A 101 5.38 14.74 -8.14
CA THR A 101 4.16 15.11 -8.87
C THR A 101 3.95 16.62 -8.85
N SER A 102 4.10 17.29 -7.69
CA SER A 102 4.02 18.75 -7.61
C SER A 102 5.09 19.47 -8.43
N ARG A 103 6.30 18.90 -8.57
CA ARG A 103 7.38 19.47 -9.39
C ARG A 103 7.09 19.41 -10.88
N ASN A 104 6.36 18.40 -11.33
CA ASN A 104 6.10 18.18 -12.75
C ASN A 104 4.81 18.86 -13.23
N LEU A 105 3.95 19.32 -12.31
CA LEU A 105 2.74 20.09 -12.63
C LEU A 105 3.03 21.32 -13.51
N PRO A 106 4.04 22.16 -13.24
CA PRO A 106 4.31 23.34 -14.08
C PRO A 106 4.68 22.98 -15.52
N THR A 107 5.39 21.88 -15.75
CA THR A 107 5.74 21.44 -17.12
C THR A 107 4.53 20.98 -17.91
N GLN A 108 3.53 20.38 -17.26
CA GLN A 108 2.28 19.98 -17.94
C GLN A 108 1.37 21.17 -18.29
N MET A 109 1.59 22.33 -17.68
CA MET A 109 0.85 23.56 -17.98
C MET A 109 1.42 24.35 -19.16
N LEU A 110 2.60 23.97 -19.66
CA LEU A 110 3.29 24.67 -20.77
C LEU A 110 3.13 23.96 -22.11
N ASP A 111 2.57 22.75 -22.12
CA ASP A 111 2.20 22.01 -23.33
C ASP A 111 0.80 22.45 -23.79
N GLU A 112 0.69 23.66 -24.36
CA GLU A 112 -0.47 24.14 -25.17
C GLU A 112 -0.18 24.07 -26.67
#